data_AF-A0A2S3XTL8-F1
#
_entry.id   AF-A0A2S3XTL8-F1
#
_cell.length_a   1.000
_cell.length_b   1.000
_cell.length_c   1.000
_cell.angle_alpha   90.00
_cell.angle_beta   90.00
_cell.angle_gamma   90.00
#
_symmetry.space_group_name_H-M   'P 1'
#
loop_
_entity.id
_entity.type
_entity.pdbx_description
1 polymer ?
#
loop_
_entity_poly.entity_id
_entity_poly.type
_entity_poly.pdbx_seq_one_letter_code
_entity_poly.pdbx_strand_id
1 'polypeptide(L)'
;MKRAAYAAEVTVSDGQRYACLGSAAVRNRRLVLLWLRRQALRLADAHGNRAPQDGGPPPPMTTADVRPVLFHGSDAPESLRHWATTGRLQDDAIRTLEAGFPLHFTVLDPAVGLSLTLAGWHAFPGRRHP
;
A
#
# COMPACT_ATOMS: atom_id res chain seq x y z
N MET A 1 12.34 17.05 -20.27
CA MET A 1 12.28 15.66 -19.77
C MET A 1 11.05 15.48 -18.89
N LYS A 2 10.00 14.81 -19.40
CA LYS A 2 8.83 14.44 -18.61
C LYS A 2 9.22 13.27 -17.70
N ARG A 3 9.50 13.55 -16.42
CA ARG A 3 9.88 12.51 -15.46
C ARG A 3 8.74 11.52 -15.32
N ALA A 4 8.97 10.28 -15.76
CA ALA A 4 8.17 9.14 -15.35
C ALA A 4 8.00 9.20 -13.83
N ALA A 5 6.76 9.28 -13.36
CA ALA A 5 6.42 9.15 -11.97
C ALA A 5 5.84 7.75 -11.77
N TYR A 6 6.16 7.10 -10.68
CA TYR A 6 5.44 5.94 -10.20
C TYR A 6 4.57 6.41 -9.06
N ALA A 7 3.31 5.96 -9.04
CA ALA A 7 2.39 6.24 -7.97
C ALA A 7 2.02 4.94 -7.25
N ALA A 8 1.66 5.07 -5.98
CA ALA A 8 1.20 4.01 -5.15
C ALA A 8 0.06 4.50 -4.27
N GLU A 9 -0.86 3.60 -3.95
CA GLU A 9 -2.00 3.87 -3.11
C GLU A 9 -2.30 2.64 -2.26
N VAL A 10 -2.74 2.87 -1.02
CA VAL A 10 -3.26 1.84 -0.15
C VAL A 10 -4.68 2.19 0.19
N THR A 11 -5.61 1.29 -0.11
CA THR A 11 -7.03 1.51 0.09
C THR A 11 -7.68 0.38 0.85
N VAL A 12 -8.78 0.69 1.50
CA VAL A 12 -9.59 -0.25 2.25
C VAL A 12 -11.03 -0.16 1.81
N SER A 13 -11.70 -1.30 1.76
CA SER A 13 -13.12 -1.40 1.47
C SER A 13 -13.79 -2.48 2.30
N ASP A 14 -14.95 -2.17 2.87
CA ASP A 14 -15.81 -3.14 3.58
C ASP A 14 -16.90 -3.74 2.67
N GLY A 15 -16.74 -3.58 1.35
CA GLY A 15 -17.72 -4.00 0.34
C GLY A 15 -18.86 -2.99 0.11
N GLN A 16 -19.01 -1.97 0.95
CA GLN A 16 -19.99 -0.88 0.80
C GLN A 16 -19.36 0.49 0.73
N ARG A 17 -18.23 0.67 1.43
CA ARG A 17 -17.50 1.92 1.55
C ARG A 17 -16.05 1.71 1.14
N TYR A 18 -15.48 2.72 0.53
CA TYR A 18 -14.08 2.75 0.12
C TYR A 18 -13.37 3.94 0.77
N ALA A 19 -12.18 3.72 1.28
CA ALA A 19 -11.32 4.77 1.81
C ALA A 19 -9.88 4.62 1.35
N CYS A 20 -9.27 5.73 0.92
CA CYS A 20 -7.84 5.82 0.70
C CYS A 20 -7.14 6.02 2.06
N LEU A 21 -6.24 5.11 2.39
CA LEU A 21 -5.48 5.15 3.63
C LEU A 21 -4.18 5.94 3.49
N GLY A 22 -3.59 5.94 2.30
CA GLY A 22 -2.41 6.73 1.98
C GLY A 22 -1.98 6.55 0.53
N SER A 23 -1.23 7.51 0.02
CA SER A 23 -0.70 7.49 -1.35
C SER A 23 0.71 8.08 -1.42
N ALA A 24 1.47 7.65 -2.42
CA ALA A 24 2.82 8.11 -2.68
C ALA A 24 3.04 8.31 -4.18
N ALA A 25 3.77 9.38 -4.53
CA ALA A 25 4.26 9.60 -5.87
C ALA A 25 5.78 9.77 -5.83
N VAL A 26 6.50 8.89 -6.52
CA VAL A 26 7.97 8.85 -6.51
C VAL A 26 8.51 8.66 -7.92
N ARG A 27 9.80 8.86 -8.12
CA ARG A 27 10.41 8.86 -9.46
C ARG A 27 10.92 7.50 -9.92
N ASN A 28 10.84 6.49 -9.05
CA ASN A 28 11.48 5.20 -9.28
C ASN A 28 10.57 4.07 -8.79
N ARG A 29 10.39 3.04 -9.62
CA ARG A 29 9.67 1.80 -9.30
C ARG A 29 10.13 1.16 -8.00
N ARG A 30 11.44 1.13 -7.73
CA ARG A 30 12.00 0.58 -6.49
C ARG A 30 11.53 1.35 -5.27
N LEU A 31 11.35 2.67 -5.40
CA LEU A 31 10.84 3.49 -4.30
C LEU A 31 9.34 3.28 -4.08
N VAL A 32 8.55 3.08 -5.14
CA VAL A 32 7.13 2.71 -5.00
C VAL A 32 7.00 1.38 -4.28
N LEU A 33 7.76 0.36 -4.70
CA LEU A 33 7.69 -0.94 -4.07
C LEU A 33 8.19 -0.90 -2.63
N LEU A 34 9.26 -0.16 -2.36
CA LEU A 34 9.76 0.03 -1.00
C LEU A 34 8.74 0.75 -0.11
N TRP A 35 7.97 1.69 -0.65
CA TRP A 35 6.89 2.34 0.07
C TRP A 35 5.76 1.36 0.36
N LEU A 36 5.27 0.61 -0.64
CA LEU A 36 4.22 -0.41 -0.45
C LEU A 36 4.63 -1.48 0.57
N ARG A 37 5.86 -1.97 0.50
CA ARG A 37 6.44 -2.93 1.46
C ARG A 37 6.42 -2.38 2.88
N ARG A 38 6.82 -1.13 3.06
CA ARG A 38 6.77 -0.48 4.38
C ARG A 38 5.35 -0.37 4.90
N GLN A 39 4.40 0.03 4.07
CA GLN A 39 3.01 0.16 4.51
C GLN A 39 2.38 -1.21 4.82
N ALA A 40 2.67 -2.24 4.03
CA ALA A 40 2.23 -3.61 4.31
C ALA A 40 2.70 -4.11 5.69
N LEU A 41 3.99 -3.92 6.01
CA LEU A 41 4.54 -4.29 7.31
C LEU A 41 3.94 -3.45 8.44
N ARG A 42 3.82 -2.13 8.27
CA ARG A 42 3.19 -1.25 9.27
C ARG A 42 1.75 -1.65 9.58
N LEU A 43 0.96 -1.99 8.55
CA LEU A 43 -0.41 -2.46 8.71
C LEU A 43 -0.46 -3.81 9.43
N ALA A 44 0.44 -4.73 9.08
CA ALA A 44 0.51 -6.02 9.75
C ALA A 44 1.00 -5.95 11.19
N ASP A 45 1.91 -5.03 11.50
CA ASP A 45 2.47 -4.84 12.85
C ASP A 45 1.57 -3.99 13.75
N ALA A 46 0.67 -3.19 13.16
CA ALA A 46 -0.42 -2.54 13.87
C ALA A 46 -1.50 -3.53 14.34
N HIS A 47 -1.56 -4.74 13.76
CA HIS A 47 -2.48 -5.78 14.22
C HIS A 47 -2.12 -6.25 15.63
N GLY A 48 -3.10 -6.24 16.55
CA GLY A 48 -2.93 -6.63 17.94
C GLY A 48 -2.19 -5.60 18.82
N ASN A 49 -1.52 -4.62 18.21
CA ASN A 49 -0.92 -3.51 18.92
C ASN A 49 -1.84 -2.30 18.79
N ARG A 50 -2.66 -2.05 19.82
CA ARG A 50 -3.41 -0.80 19.96
C ARG A 50 -2.38 0.31 20.25
N ALA A 51 -1.58 0.68 19.26
CA ALA A 51 -0.72 1.83 19.35
C ALA A 51 -1.62 3.02 19.74
N PRO A 52 -1.19 3.88 20.69
CA PRO A 52 -1.94 5.09 20.97
C PRO A 52 -2.15 5.81 19.64
N GLN A 53 -3.36 6.31 19.42
CA GLN A 53 -3.61 7.32 18.39
C GLN A 53 -2.90 8.61 18.83
N ASP A 54 -1.57 8.56 18.96
CA ASP A 54 -0.79 9.71 19.38
C ASP A 54 -0.75 10.64 18.17
N GLY A 55 -1.46 11.76 18.33
CA GLY A 55 -1.60 12.85 17.37
C GLY A 55 -0.29 13.62 17.14
N GLY A 56 0.84 12.92 17.10
CA GLY A 56 2.11 13.46 16.64
C GLY A 56 2.11 13.48 15.11
N PRO A 57 2.36 14.64 14.46
CA PRO A 57 2.43 14.69 13.01
C PRO A 57 3.54 13.75 12.53
N PRO A 58 3.26 12.86 11.55
CA PRO A 58 4.32 12.04 10.97
C PRO A 58 5.44 12.94 10.43
N PRO A 59 6.71 12.49 10.45
CA PRO A 59 7.79 13.25 9.85
C PRO A 59 7.40 13.60 8.41
N PRO A 60 7.65 14.84 7.94
CA PRO A 60 7.21 15.27 6.62
C PRO A 60 8.03 14.58 5.53
N MET A 61 7.71 13.31 5.24
CA MET A 61 7.95 12.74 3.93
C MET A 61 6.79 13.20 3.04
N THR A 62 7.11 13.55 1.80
CA THR A 62 6.17 14.00 0.75
C THR A 62 5.17 12.91 0.30
N THR A 63 4.91 11.92 1.15
CA THR A 63 4.03 10.76 0.95
C THR A 63 3.17 10.66 2.20
N ALA A 64 1.86 10.80 2.08
CA ALA A 64 0.97 10.68 3.24
C ALA A 64 1.09 9.27 3.82
N ASP A 65 1.45 9.17 5.09
CA ASP A 65 1.52 7.87 5.77
C ASP A 65 0.15 7.20 5.83
N VAL A 66 0.15 5.87 5.67
CA VAL A 66 -1.06 5.06 5.65
C VAL A 66 -1.71 5.06 7.04
N ARG A 67 -3.00 5.40 7.10
CA ARG A 67 -3.81 5.30 8.32
C ARG A 67 -3.88 3.83 8.79
N PRO A 68 -3.75 3.54 10.09
CA PRO A 68 -3.81 2.18 10.60
C PRO A 68 -5.19 1.56 10.36
N VAL A 69 -5.22 0.24 10.14
CA VAL A 69 -6.44 -0.56 10.00
C VAL A 69 -6.44 -1.64 11.07
N LEU A 70 -7.61 -1.83 11.71
CA LEU A 70 -7.81 -2.91 12.66
C LEU A 70 -8.30 -4.16 11.92
N PHE A 71 -7.42 -5.15 11.77
CA PHE A 71 -7.82 -6.49 11.35
C PHE A 71 -8.39 -7.26 12.55
N HIS A 72 -9.33 -8.15 12.27
CA HIS A 72 -10.00 -9.02 13.23
C HIS A 72 -9.51 -10.47 13.11
N GLY A 73 -9.04 -10.89 11.93
CA GLY A 73 -8.34 -12.15 11.71
C GLY A 73 -6.83 -11.97 11.55
N SER A 74 -6.07 -13.02 11.88
CA SER A 74 -4.60 -13.05 11.68
C SER A 74 -4.18 -13.32 10.24
N ASP A 75 -5.05 -13.91 9.41
CA ASP A 75 -4.73 -14.29 8.02
C ASP A 75 -4.37 -13.08 7.16
N ALA A 76 -5.06 -11.96 7.36
CA ALA A 76 -4.84 -10.73 6.62
C ALA A 76 -3.47 -10.10 6.91
N PRO A 77 -3.11 -9.81 8.19
CA PRO A 77 -1.78 -9.30 8.51
C PRO A 77 -0.65 -10.29 8.19
N GLU A 78 -0.88 -11.60 8.31
CA GLU A 78 0.11 -12.61 7.88
C GLU A 78 0.35 -12.59 6.37
N SER A 79 -0.70 -12.47 5.56
CA SER A 79 -0.60 -12.34 4.11
C SER A 79 0.16 -11.07 3.69
N LEU A 80 -0.06 -9.96 4.40
CA LEU A 80 0.69 -8.71 4.19
C LEU A 80 2.19 -8.88 4.52
N ARG A 81 2.52 -9.53 5.64
CA ARG A 81 3.92 -9.86 5.99
C ARG A 81 4.54 -10.76 4.92
N HIS A 82 3.85 -11.83 4.55
CA HIS A 82 4.33 -12.78 3.55
C HIS A 82 4.63 -12.08 2.23
N TRP A 83 3.71 -11.26 1.72
CA TRP A 83 3.94 -10.48 0.51
C TRP A 83 5.17 -9.57 0.65
N ALA A 84 5.28 -8.85 1.77
CA ALA A 84 6.36 -7.90 2.03
C ALA A 84 7.75 -8.54 2.23
N THR A 85 7.84 -9.81 2.64
CA THR A 85 9.12 -10.49 2.94
C THR A 85 9.53 -11.52 1.89
N THR A 86 8.60 -12.02 1.08
CA THR A 86 8.90 -13.05 0.08
C THR A 86 9.57 -12.43 -1.15
N GLY A 87 10.87 -12.71 -1.32
CA GLY A 87 11.68 -12.16 -2.42
C GLY A 87 11.09 -12.38 -3.82
N ARG A 88 10.54 -13.57 -4.09
CA ARG A 88 9.89 -13.88 -5.38
C ARG A 88 8.71 -12.96 -5.69
N LEU A 89 7.83 -12.72 -4.72
CA LEU A 89 6.67 -11.81 -4.88
C LEU A 89 7.12 -10.36 -5.12
N GLN A 90 8.23 -9.96 -4.51
CA GLN A 90 8.82 -8.64 -4.71
C GLN A 90 9.44 -8.53 -6.11
N ASP A 91 10.16 -9.55 -6.57
CA ASP A 91 10.73 -9.58 -7.92
C ASP A 91 9.64 -9.56 -8.99
N ASP A 92 8.57 -10.32 -8.80
CA ASP A 92 7.39 -10.32 -9.68
C ASP A 92 6.73 -8.94 -9.69
N ALA A 93 6.56 -8.30 -8.53
CA ALA A 93 6.01 -6.94 -8.43
C ALA A 93 6.88 -5.89 -9.15
N ILE A 94 8.22 -6.00 -9.05
CA ILE A 94 9.14 -5.15 -9.81
C ILE A 94 8.94 -5.36 -11.31
N ARG A 95 8.89 -6.62 -11.77
CA ARG A 95 8.69 -6.95 -13.18
C ARG A 95 7.36 -6.44 -13.72
N THR A 96 6.28 -6.53 -12.95
CA THR A 96 4.96 -5.97 -13.31
C THR A 96 5.05 -4.46 -13.54
N LEU A 97 5.68 -3.73 -12.61
CA LEU A 97 5.86 -2.28 -12.74
C LEU A 97 6.82 -1.91 -13.88
N GLU A 98 7.82 -2.74 -14.16
CA GLU A 98 8.74 -2.56 -15.31
C GLU A 98 8.03 -2.76 -16.64
N ALA A 99 7.14 -3.75 -16.72
CA ALA A 99 6.31 -3.99 -17.88
C ALA A 99 5.21 -2.94 -18.08
N GLY A 100 5.11 -1.95 -17.16
CA GLY A 100 4.14 -0.86 -17.24
C GLY A 100 2.73 -1.22 -16.78
N PHE A 101 2.55 -2.43 -16.23
CA PHE A 101 1.27 -2.86 -15.69
C PHE A 101 1.08 -2.36 -14.26
N PRO A 102 -0.17 -2.10 -13.84
CA PRO A 102 -0.46 -1.77 -12.47
C PRO A 102 -0.32 -3.03 -11.60
N LEU A 103 0.41 -2.89 -10.50
CA LEU A 103 0.49 -3.85 -9.42
C LEU A 103 -0.73 -3.69 -8.51
N HIS A 104 -1.42 -4.78 -8.22
CA HIS A 104 -2.46 -4.84 -7.21
C HIS A 104 -2.25 -6.09 -6.34
N PHE A 105 -2.24 -5.88 -5.04
CA PHE A 105 -2.25 -6.97 -4.06
C PHE A 105 -3.38 -6.70 -3.07
N THR A 106 -4.35 -7.60 -3.04
CA THR A 106 -5.53 -7.47 -2.19
C THR A 106 -5.56 -8.58 -1.15
N VAL A 107 -5.83 -8.18 0.09
CA VAL A 107 -6.00 -9.08 1.22
C VAL A 107 -7.42 -8.92 1.76
N LEU A 108 -8.08 -10.03 2.06
CA LEU A 108 -9.41 -10.06 2.66
C LEU A 108 -9.30 -10.49 4.12
N ASP A 109 -9.95 -9.74 4.99
CA ASP A 109 -10.29 -10.13 6.35
C ASP A 109 -11.76 -10.61 6.36
N PRO A 110 -11.99 -11.94 6.33
CA PRO A 110 -13.34 -12.50 6.22
C PRO A 110 -14.16 -12.29 7.50
N ALA A 111 -13.52 -12.04 8.66
CA ALA A 111 -14.23 -11.84 9.91
C ALA A 111 -15.11 -10.59 9.89
N VAL A 112 -14.73 -9.59 9.09
CA VAL A 112 -15.44 -8.31 8.96
C VAL A 112 -15.75 -7.90 7.52
N GLY A 113 -15.45 -8.77 6.54
CA GLY A 113 -15.63 -8.46 5.12
C GLY A 113 -14.74 -7.31 4.63
N LEU A 114 -13.62 -7.05 5.30
CA LEU A 114 -12.73 -5.94 5.00
C LEU A 114 -11.69 -6.37 3.96
N SER A 115 -11.56 -5.62 2.89
CA SER A 115 -10.59 -5.82 1.82
C SER A 115 -9.59 -4.67 1.84
N LEU A 116 -8.30 -4.98 1.92
CA LEU A 116 -7.22 -4.01 1.83
C LEU A 116 -6.45 -4.23 0.54
N THR A 117 -6.27 -3.17 -0.24
CA THR A 117 -5.55 -3.23 -1.52
C THR A 117 -4.33 -2.33 -1.50
N LEU A 118 -3.19 -2.93 -1.84
CA LEU A 118 -1.93 -2.27 -2.13
C LEU A 118 -1.81 -2.12 -3.66
N ALA A 119 -1.84 -0.90 -4.16
CA ALA A 119 -1.80 -0.61 -5.59
C ALA A 119 -0.56 0.22 -5.94
N GLY A 120 0.08 -0.09 -7.07
CA GLY A 120 1.21 0.67 -7.60
C GLY A 120 1.20 0.71 -9.13
N TRP A 121 1.48 1.86 -9.73
CA TRP A 121 1.42 2.01 -11.18
C TRP A 121 2.42 3.03 -11.71
N HIS A 122 2.69 2.93 -13.01
CA HIS A 122 3.43 3.95 -13.73
C HIS A 122 2.52 5.16 -14.02
N ALA A 123 2.71 6.24 -13.28
CA ALA A 123 2.04 7.51 -13.50
C ALA A 123 2.75 8.32 -14.58
N PHE A 124 2.17 8.33 -15.79
CA PHE A 124 2.60 9.27 -16.81
C PHE A 124 2.34 10.70 -16.32
N PRO A 125 3.30 11.64 -16.43
CA PRO A 125 3.06 13.05 -16.15
C PRO A 125 2.13 13.61 -17.23
N GLY A 126 0.81 13.45 -17.04
CA GLY A 126 -0.18 13.82 -18.05
C GLY A 126 -1.66 13.68 -17.68
N ARG A 127 -2.05 12.96 -16.61
CA ARG A 127 -3.45 12.94 -16.16
C ARG A 127 -3.59 13.53 -14.75
N ARG A 128 -3.83 14.84 -14.69
CA ARG A 128 -4.83 15.37 -13.76
C ARG A 128 -6.17 14.92 -14.33
N HIS A 129 -6.94 14.12 -13.61
CA HIS A 129 -8.34 13.89 -13.98
C HIS A 129 -9.13 15.17 -13.62
N PRO A 130 -10.06 15.63 -14.46
CA PRO A 130 -10.92 16.79 -14.21
C PRO A 130 -11.75 16.64 -12.94
#